data_AF-A0AAE3DET0-F1
#
_entry.id   AF-A0AAE3DET0-F1
#
_cell.length_a   1.000
_cell.length_b   1.000
_cell.length_c   1.000
_cell.angle_alpha   90.00
_cell.angle_beta   90.00
_cell.angle_gamma   90.00
#
_symmetry.space_group_name_H-M   'P 1'
#
loop_
_entity.id
_entity.type
_entity.pdbx_description
1 polymer ?
#
loop_
_entity_poly.entity_id
_entity_poly.type
_entity_poly.pdbx_seq_one_letter_code
_entity_poly.pdbx_strand_id
1 'polypeptide(L)'
;MKFKALLIAAGLGMSLLGLTSCGQVDGCTYPYPETSVLFDDFHITKTIYSQGTMRLYYRGVQFKDNPIRCYDTNFEDLGDQFDYTFRNGVLTVQADFAEKISGLTIEDRAHDIIYRLRYLDSPQFAWLADVFWYDEGWSETGDREAYYSAAELQAEADRKAESQKEAQEVFALLEGTWITEDGLQKYEFVANEDKSGMNCCTMWWNNETQEWYSWSIFAESAFRTKSFDFVCDADCVYDEITEKAEKLITIILVNSDHTAADMRILYDSEENVIKDTDAIYHKQ
;
A
#
# COMPACT_ATOMS: atom_id res chain seq x y z
N MET A 1 8.70 64.57 3.65
CA MET A 1 10.06 64.12 4.05
C MET A 1 10.33 62.79 3.34
N LYS A 2 10.73 62.85 2.06
CA LYS A 2 11.99 62.32 1.49
C LYS A 2 12.25 60.82 1.70
N PHE A 3 11.89 60.04 0.68
CA PHE A 3 12.46 58.73 0.33
C PHE A 3 14.00 58.83 0.27
N LYS A 4 14.70 57.85 0.86
CA LYS A 4 16.12 57.60 0.61
C LYS A 4 16.27 56.22 -0.03
N ALA A 5 16.80 56.23 -1.25
CA ALA A 5 17.35 55.08 -1.94
C ALA A 5 18.77 54.78 -1.43
N LEU A 6 19.14 53.50 -1.40
CA LEU A 6 20.54 53.02 -1.41
C LEU A 6 20.51 51.56 -1.94
N LEU A 7 20.64 51.36 -3.26
CA LEU A 7 21.86 50.96 -3.99
C LEU A 7 22.42 49.58 -3.61
N ILE A 8 22.08 48.57 -4.42
CA ILE A 8 22.70 47.26 -4.50
C ILE A 8 24.02 47.40 -5.24
N ALA A 9 25.13 47.09 -4.58
CA ALA A 9 26.44 46.92 -5.21
C ALA A 9 26.70 45.42 -5.40
N ALA A 10 26.49 44.91 -6.61
CA ALA A 10 27.00 43.60 -7.02
C ALA A 10 28.35 43.82 -7.71
N GLY A 11 29.43 43.48 -7.01
CA GLY A 11 30.79 43.53 -7.53
C GLY A 11 31.04 42.43 -8.56
N LEU A 12 31.50 42.85 -9.74
CA LEU A 12 32.13 42.02 -10.75
C LEU A 12 33.40 41.37 -10.20
N GLY A 13 33.41 40.04 -10.11
CA GLY A 13 34.61 39.23 -9.91
C GLY A 13 34.85 38.35 -11.12
N MET A 14 35.67 38.83 -12.06
CA MET A 14 36.27 38.00 -13.10
C MET A 14 37.10 36.88 -12.45
N SER A 15 36.76 35.62 -12.73
CA SER A 15 37.70 34.50 -12.56
C SER A 15 38.04 33.89 -13.92
N LEU A 16 39.31 34.06 -14.22
CA LEU A 16 40.15 33.53 -15.28
C LEU A 16 39.75 32.13 -15.78
N LEU A 17 39.43 32.02 -17.06
CA LEU A 17 39.33 30.75 -17.80
C LEU A 17 40.73 30.13 -17.95
N GLY A 18 41.06 29.18 -17.10
CA GLY A 18 42.14 28.22 -17.32
C GLY A 18 41.59 27.01 -18.09
N LEU A 19 41.65 27.05 -19.42
CA LEU A 19 41.43 25.88 -20.26
C LEU A 19 42.62 24.93 -20.09
N THR A 20 42.47 23.93 -19.23
CA THR A 20 43.28 22.71 -19.28
C THR A 20 42.42 21.62 -19.90
N SER A 21 42.84 21.13 -21.06
CA SER A 21 42.24 19.98 -21.72
C SER A 21 42.55 18.72 -20.91
N CYS A 22 41.53 18.07 -20.34
CA CYS A 22 41.63 16.72 -19.80
C CYS A 22 40.25 16.05 -19.86
N GLY A 23 40.16 14.95 -20.63
CA GLY A 23 39.21 13.85 -20.45
C GLY A 23 37.73 14.19 -20.64
N GLN A 24 37.13 13.60 -21.67
CA GLN A 24 35.68 13.47 -21.77
C GLN A 24 35.19 12.66 -20.55
N VAL A 25 34.62 13.34 -19.56
CA VAL A 25 33.99 12.69 -18.40
C VAL A 25 32.60 12.27 -18.86
N ASP A 26 32.49 11.05 -19.40
CA ASP A 26 31.20 10.42 -19.73
C ASP A 26 30.48 10.06 -18.42
N GLY A 27 29.85 11.05 -17.79
CA GLY A 27 29.03 10.84 -16.61
C GLY A 27 28.03 11.96 -16.34
N CYS A 28 26.81 11.59 -15.97
CA CYS A 28 25.75 12.50 -15.57
C CYS A 28 25.71 12.63 -14.05
N THR A 29 25.61 13.84 -13.52
CA THR A 29 25.46 14.09 -12.08
C THR A 29 24.12 14.78 -11.83
N TYR A 30 23.34 14.21 -10.91
CA TYR A 30 22.06 14.74 -10.47
C TYR A 30 22.18 15.14 -9.00
N PRO A 31 22.41 16.43 -8.70
CA PRO A 31 22.41 16.94 -7.35
C PRO A 31 20.98 17.15 -6.86
N TYR A 32 20.75 16.91 -5.57
CA TYR A 32 19.49 17.18 -4.91
C TYR A 32 19.69 18.28 -3.87
N PRO A 33 18.62 19.03 -3.53
CA PRO A 33 18.59 19.75 -2.26
C PRO A 33 18.96 18.79 -1.12
N GLU A 34 19.50 19.32 -0.02
CA GLU A 34 19.77 18.50 1.16
C GLU A 34 18.44 18.01 1.73
N THR A 35 18.01 16.83 1.29
CA THR A 35 16.71 16.25 1.62
C THR A 35 16.90 15.19 2.69
N SER A 36 16.23 15.35 3.82
CA SER A 36 16.06 14.29 4.82
C SER A 36 15.11 13.22 4.25
N VAL A 37 15.57 11.98 4.20
CA VAL A 37 14.91 10.80 3.60
C VAL A 37 14.30 9.88 4.68
N LEU A 38 14.14 10.40 5.91
CA LEU A 38 13.40 9.88 7.08
C LEU A 38 14.07 10.43 8.36
N PHE A 39 13.29 10.99 9.29
CA PHE A 39 13.71 11.45 10.64
C PHE A 39 15.02 12.24 10.74
N ASP A 40 15.28 13.18 9.81
CA ASP A 40 16.46 14.07 9.78
C ASP A 40 17.85 13.42 9.82
N ASP A 41 17.96 12.10 9.89
CA ASP A 41 19.22 11.39 10.00
C ASP A 41 19.68 10.80 8.66
N PHE A 42 18.78 10.31 7.82
CA PHE A 42 19.15 9.84 6.49
C PHE A 42 19.08 10.98 5.49
N HIS A 43 20.18 11.32 4.81
CA HIS A 43 20.11 12.30 3.72
C HIS A 43 20.74 11.78 2.45
N ILE A 44 20.13 12.13 1.33
CA ILE A 44 20.63 11.87 -0.01
C ILE A 44 21.03 13.20 -0.64
N THR A 45 22.20 13.22 -1.26
CA THR A 45 22.81 14.48 -1.74
C THR A 45 22.91 14.54 -3.25
N LYS A 46 23.24 13.43 -3.90
CA LYS A 46 23.35 13.33 -5.36
C LYS A 46 23.46 11.89 -5.83
N THR A 47 23.17 11.69 -7.10
CA THR A 47 23.52 10.49 -7.84
C THR A 47 24.48 10.84 -8.98
N ILE A 48 25.47 9.99 -9.20
CA ILE A 48 26.41 10.10 -10.32
C ILE A 48 26.35 8.81 -11.13
N TYR A 49 26.12 8.97 -12.42
CA TYR A 49 26.17 7.89 -13.41
C TYR A 49 27.47 8.01 -14.20
N SER A 50 28.07 6.87 -14.47
CA SER A 50 29.21 6.68 -15.36
C SER A 50 29.04 5.33 -16.04
N GLN A 51 29.82 5.05 -17.08
CA GLN A 51 29.67 3.82 -17.84
C GLN A 51 29.64 2.57 -16.93
N GLY A 52 28.52 1.85 -16.93
CA GLY A 52 28.30 0.65 -16.12
C GLY A 52 28.34 0.84 -14.59
N THR A 53 28.24 2.07 -14.09
CA THR A 53 28.30 2.35 -12.65
C THR A 53 27.39 3.52 -12.23
N MET A 54 26.57 3.29 -11.21
CA MET A 54 25.79 4.31 -10.51
C MET A 54 26.34 4.49 -9.09
N ARG A 55 26.47 5.74 -8.65
CA ARG A 55 26.93 6.11 -7.30
C ARG A 55 25.93 7.05 -6.63
N LEU A 56 25.26 6.56 -5.59
CA LEU A 56 24.34 7.34 -4.76
C LEU A 56 25.08 7.79 -3.49
N TYR A 57 25.14 9.11 -3.27
CA TYR A 57 25.81 9.72 -2.13
C TYR A 57 24.82 10.05 -1.03
N TYR A 58 25.07 9.51 0.15
CA TYR A 58 24.21 9.67 1.32
C TYR A 58 25.01 9.86 2.62
N ARG A 59 24.32 10.28 3.69
CA ARG A 59 24.91 10.51 5.01
C ARG A 59 23.94 10.17 6.14
N GLY A 60 24.49 10.07 7.35
CA GLY A 60 23.82 9.90 8.64
C GLY A 60 23.32 8.49 8.97
N VAL A 61 23.08 7.65 7.97
CA VAL A 61 22.87 6.19 8.15
C VAL A 61 24.10 5.37 7.78
N GLN A 62 24.22 4.18 8.36
CA GLN A 62 25.32 3.24 8.10
C GLN A 62 24.84 1.94 7.46
N PHE A 63 24.57 1.97 6.16
CA PHE A 63 24.34 0.75 5.38
C PHE A 63 25.62 -0.08 5.20
N LYS A 64 25.47 -1.39 5.11
CA LYS A 64 26.58 -2.34 4.89
C LYS A 64 26.24 -3.38 3.83
N ASP A 65 25.43 -4.37 4.22
CA ASP A 65 25.01 -5.50 3.39
C ASP A 65 23.49 -5.48 3.16
N ASN A 66 22.90 -4.29 3.24
CA ASN A 66 21.47 -4.07 3.07
C ASN A 66 21.04 -4.52 1.66
N PRO A 67 19.99 -5.34 1.52
CA PRO A 67 19.44 -5.69 0.22
C PRO A 67 18.98 -4.44 -0.54
N ILE A 68 19.24 -4.41 -1.85
CA ILE A 68 18.71 -3.36 -2.73
C ILE A 68 18.03 -3.96 -3.96
N ARG A 69 17.04 -3.23 -4.50
CA ARG A 69 16.47 -3.45 -5.84
C ARG A 69 16.61 -2.19 -6.66
N CYS A 70 16.90 -2.33 -7.95
CA CYS A 70 17.04 -1.22 -8.88
C CYS A 70 15.88 -1.20 -9.87
N TYR A 71 15.42 -0.01 -10.21
CA TYR A 71 14.30 0.18 -11.14
C TYR A 71 14.66 1.18 -12.23
N ASP A 72 14.09 1.00 -13.40
CA ASP A 72 14.25 1.94 -14.51
C ASP A 72 13.38 3.20 -14.35
N THR A 73 13.35 4.07 -15.37
CA THR A 73 12.54 5.30 -15.40
C THR A 73 11.04 5.06 -15.44
N ASN A 74 10.58 3.86 -15.82
CA ASN A 74 9.18 3.46 -15.75
C ASN A 74 8.88 2.70 -14.45
N PHE A 75 9.86 2.60 -13.55
CA PHE A 75 9.81 1.84 -12.30
C PHE A 75 9.61 0.33 -12.48
N GLU A 76 10.11 -0.21 -13.59
CA GLU A 76 10.19 -1.66 -13.81
C GLU A 76 11.47 -2.23 -13.16
N ASP A 77 11.37 -3.42 -12.56
CA ASP A 77 12.51 -4.09 -11.88
C ASP A 77 13.60 -4.45 -12.92
N LEU A 78 14.83 -4.00 -12.66
CA LEU A 78 15.99 -4.22 -13.54
C LEU A 78 16.67 -5.59 -13.33
N GLY A 79 16.17 -6.41 -12.42
CA GLY A 79 16.68 -7.74 -12.11
C GLY A 79 17.66 -7.75 -10.94
N ASP A 80 18.22 -8.92 -10.66
CA ASP A 80 19.09 -9.21 -9.51
C ASP A 80 20.58 -9.40 -9.88
N GLN A 81 20.90 -9.32 -11.17
CA GLN A 81 22.25 -9.56 -11.69
C GLN A 81 23.08 -8.28 -11.72
N PHE A 82 23.61 -7.88 -10.55
CA PHE A 82 24.52 -6.76 -10.42
C PHE A 82 25.34 -6.85 -9.12
N ASP A 83 26.47 -6.15 -9.08
CA ASP A 83 27.26 -6.01 -7.87
C ASP A 83 26.96 -4.65 -7.21
N TYR A 84 26.92 -4.61 -5.89
CA TYR A 84 26.80 -3.35 -5.17
C TYR A 84 27.59 -3.34 -3.86
N THR A 85 27.96 -2.14 -3.41
CA THR A 85 28.64 -1.95 -2.13
C THR A 85 28.22 -0.64 -1.48
N PHE A 86 28.12 -0.65 -0.16
CA PHE A 86 28.00 0.55 0.67
C PHE A 86 29.36 0.85 1.31
N ARG A 87 29.98 2.00 0.98
CA ARG A 87 31.25 2.43 1.56
C ARG A 87 31.27 3.94 1.78
N ASN A 88 31.56 4.36 3.01
CA ASN A 88 31.78 5.77 3.38
C ASN A 88 30.66 6.72 2.90
N GLY A 89 29.40 6.34 3.08
CA GLY A 89 28.26 7.14 2.63
C GLY A 89 28.04 7.12 1.11
N VAL A 90 28.53 6.11 0.41
CA VAL A 90 28.32 5.94 -1.03
C VAL A 90 27.83 4.52 -1.30
N LEU A 91 26.66 4.41 -1.91
CA LEU A 91 26.20 3.19 -2.54
C LEU A 91 26.74 3.21 -3.96
N THR A 92 27.49 2.17 -4.32
CA THR A 92 27.98 1.98 -5.70
C THR A 92 27.33 0.73 -6.26
N VAL A 93 26.61 0.87 -7.37
CA VAL A 93 26.03 -0.23 -8.15
C VAL A 93 26.83 -0.38 -9.44
N GLN A 94 27.27 -1.59 -9.75
CA GLN A 94 27.97 -1.96 -10.98
C GLN A 94 27.10 -2.94 -11.76
N ALA A 95 26.63 -2.49 -12.93
CA ALA A 95 25.70 -3.23 -13.76
C ALA A 95 25.72 -2.70 -15.19
N ASP A 96 25.41 -3.54 -16.18
CA ASP A 96 25.26 -3.14 -17.59
C ASP A 96 24.07 -2.19 -17.82
N PHE A 97 23.18 -2.09 -16.83
CA PHE A 97 22.01 -1.21 -16.83
C PHE A 97 22.17 -0.01 -15.89
N ALA A 98 23.34 0.23 -15.30
CA ALA A 98 23.51 1.22 -14.24
C ALA A 98 23.00 2.62 -14.61
N GLU A 99 23.16 3.02 -15.87
CA GLU A 99 22.72 4.30 -16.45
C GLU A 99 21.20 4.41 -16.59
N LYS A 100 20.46 3.29 -16.52
CA LYS A 100 18.99 3.25 -16.58
C LYS A 100 18.35 3.38 -15.20
N ILE A 101 19.12 3.22 -14.13
CA ILE A 101 18.56 3.20 -12.76
C ILE A 101 17.98 4.58 -12.45
N SER A 102 16.67 4.64 -12.22
CA SER A 102 15.96 5.84 -11.75
C SER A 102 15.32 5.62 -10.39
N GLY A 103 15.03 4.37 -10.02
CA GLY A 103 14.49 4.00 -8.72
C GLY A 103 15.38 3.02 -7.95
N LEU A 104 15.23 3.03 -6.63
CA LEU A 104 15.95 2.12 -5.74
C LEU A 104 15.08 1.77 -4.53
N THR A 105 15.08 0.50 -4.11
CA THR A 105 14.73 0.17 -2.71
C THR A 105 15.96 -0.22 -1.92
N ILE A 106 15.99 0.14 -0.64
CA ILE A 106 17.00 -0.30 0.33
C ILE A 106 16.28 -0.87 1.54
N GLU A 107 16.43 -2.18 1.79
CA GLU A 107 15.85 -2.83 2.98
C GLU A 107 16.80 -2.68 4.18
N ASP A 108 16.35 -1.96 5.21
CA ASP A 108 17.03 -1.86 6.49
C ASP A 108 16.31 -2.67 7.58
N ARG A 109 16.51 -3.99 7.49
CA ARG A 109 15.93 -4.97 8.42
C ARG A 109 16.40 -4.80 9.86
N ALA A 110 17.50 -4.09 10.11
CA ALA A 110 17.97 -3.85 11.47
C ALA A 110 17.11 -2.80 12.20
N HIS A 111 16.40 -1.97 11.44
CA HIS A 111 15.57 -0.90 11.93
C HIS A 111 14.11 -1.01 11.47
N ASP A 112 13.74 -2.13 10.85
CA ASP A 112 12.41 -2.40 10.28
C ASP A 112 11.93 -1.27 9.33
N ILE A 113 12.83 -0.82 8.46
CA ILE A 113 12.58 0.23 7.47
C ILE A 113 12.85 -0.27 6.06
N ILE A 114 11.99 0.10 5.11
CA ILE A 114 12.24 -0.06 3.67
C ILE A 114 12.25 1.33 3.03
N TYR A 115 13.42 1.78 2.58
CA TYR A 115 13.53 3.03 1.84
C TYR A 115 13.16 2.81 0.37
N ARG A 116 12.37 3.71 -0.19
CA ARG A 116 11.93 3.70 -1.60
C ARG A 116 12.31 5.04 -2.23
N LEU A 117 13.19 5.01 -3.21
CA LEU A 117 13.72 6.19 -3.89
C LEU A 117 13.28 6.20 -5.36
N ARG A 118 12.94 7.36 -5.89
CA ARG A 118 12.57 7.56 -7.30
C ARG A 118 13.23 8.80 -7.88
N TYR A 119 13.30 8.83 -9.21
CA TYR A 119 13.81 9.94 -10.02
C TYR A 119 15.28 10.28 -9.71
N LEU A 120 16.12 9.26 -9.47
CA LEU A 120 17.55 9.43 -9.20
C LEU A 120 18.31 10.04 -10.39
N ASP A 121 17.77 9.89 -11.59
CA ASP A 121 18.27 10.43 -12.85
C ASP A 121 17.65 11.81 -13.20
N SER A 122 17.07 12.50 -12.21
CA SER A 122 16.40 13.79 -12.39
C SER A 122 16.56 14.67 -11.14
N PRO A 123 16.48 16.02 -11.27
CA PRO A 123 16.35 16.90 -10.11
C PRO A 123 15.05 16.71 -9.31
N GLN A 124 14.09 15.94 -9.84
CA GLN A 124 12.79 15.64 -9.22
C GLN A 124 12.87 14.50 -8.19
N PHE A 125 14.02 14.30 -7.57
CA PHE A 125 14.22 13.25 -6.57
C PHE A 125 13.10 13.23 -5.53
N ALA A 126 12.52 12.06 -5.33
CA ALA A 126 11.47 11.83 -4.37
C ALA A 126 11.72 10.52 -3.62
N TRP A 127 11.15 10.43 -2.42
CA TRP A 127 11.33 9.26 -1.57
C TRP A 127 10.08 8.98 -0.74
N LEU A 128 9.93 7.71 -0.42
CA LEU A 128 9.06 7.18 0.62
C LEU A 128 9.85 6.21 1.48
N ALA A 129 9.36 5.94 2.68
CA ALA A 129 9.85 4.87 3.52
C ALA A 129 8.67 4.12 4.13
N ASP A 130 8.74 2.80 4.16
CA ASP A 130 7.84 1.98 4.96
C ASP A 130 8.53 1.70 6.29
N VAL A 131 7.89 2.08 7.40
CA VAL A 131 8.43 1.94 8.75
C VAL A 131 7.49 1.07 9.56
N PHE A 132 8.02 0.03 10.20
CA PHE A 132 7.22 -0.80 11.09
C PHE A 132 7.17 -0.21 12.50
N TRP A 133 5.96 0.03 12.98
CA TRP A 133 5.68 0.39 14.37
C TRP A 133 5.02 -0.81 15.07
N TYR A 134 5.42 -1.12 16.30
CA TYR A 134 4.92 -2.31 17.01
C TYR A 134 3.41 -2.27 17.31
N ASP A 135 2.85 -1.08 17.38
CA ASP A 135 1.43 -0.80 17.65
C ASP A 135 0.61 -0.58 16.38
N GLU A 136 1.16 0.09 15.37
CA GLU A 136 0.44 0.44 14.13
C GLU A 136 0.78 -0.44 12.91
N GLY A 137 1.78 -1.32 13.03
CA GLY A 137 2.29 -2.10 11.91
C GLY A 137 3.08 -1.25 10.91
N TRP A 138 3.10 -1.68 9.65
CA TRP A 138 3.79 -0.95 8.58
C TRP A 138 3.07 0.35 8.23
N SER A 139 3.80 1.46 8.26
CA SER A 139 3.31 2.79 7.92
C SER A 139 4.20 3.45 6.87
N GLU A 140 3.59 4.02 5.83
CA GLU A 140 4.26 4.77 4.77
C GLU A 140 4.52 6.21 5.23
N THR A 141 5.74 6.71 5.01
CA THR A 141 6.12 8.10 5.31
C THR A 141 6.98 8.70 4.19
N GLY A 142 6.91 10.02 4.02
CA GLY A 142 7.64 10.76 2.98
C GLY A 142 6.74 11.65 2.13
N ASP A 143 7.26 12.15 1.01
CA ASP A 143 6.53 13.04 0.10
C ASP A 143 5.82 12.24 -0.98
N ARG A 144 4.59 11.81 -0.66
CA ARG A 144 3.75 11.00 -1.53
C ARG A 144 3.38 11.70 -2.84
N GLU A 145 3.17 13.01 -2.81
CA GLU A 145 2.80 13.80 -3.99
C GLU A 145 3.98 13.95 -4.97
N ALA A 146 5.20 14.07 -4.46
CA ALA A 146 6.40 14.07 -5.30
C ALA A 146 6.78 12.67 -5.79
N TYR A 147 6.51 11.63 -5.00
CA TYR A 147 6.91 10.25 -5.31
C TYR A 147 6.08 9.59 -6.41
N TYR A 148 4.76 9.67 -6.30
CA TYR A 148 3.86 9.09 -7.28
C TYR A 148 3.54 10.07 -8.41
N SER A 149 3.44 9.56 -9.62
CA SER A 149 2.87 10.32 -10.72
C SER A 149 1.37 10.60 -10.48
N ALA A 150 0.84 11.65 -11.09
CA ALA A 150 -0.59 11.94 -11.03
C ALA A 150 -1.47 10.78 -11.53
N ALA A 151 -0.97 10.00 -12.50
CA ALA A 151 -1.66 8.83 -13.02
C ALA A 151 -1.68 7.68 -11.99
N GLU A 152 -0.59 7.43 -11.26
CA GLU A 152 -0.55 6.42 -10.19
C GLU A 152 -1.49 6.79 -9.03
N LEU A 153 -1.48 8.06 -8.60
CA LEU A 153 -2.39 8.55 -7.56
C LEU A 153 -3.86 8.43 -7.97
N GLN A 154 -4.17 8.79 -9.21
CA GLN A 154 -5.53 8.64 -9.75
C GLN A 154 -5.92 7.16 -9.84
N ALA A 155 -5.05 6.29 -10.33
CA ALA A 155 -5.32 4.85 -10.41
C ALA A 155 -5.53 4.21 -9.02
N GLU A 156 -4.84 4.68 -7.98
CA GLU A 156 -5.11 4.26 -6.61
C GLU A 156 -6.44 4.77 -6.09
N ALA A 157 -6.75 6.05 -6.33
CA ALA A 157 -8.04 6.62 -5.96
C ALA A 157 -9.21 5.90 -6.67
N ASP A 158 -9.05 5.56 -7.95
CA ASP A 158 -10.03 4.83 -8.74
C ASP A 158 -10.23 3.40 -8.19
N ARG A 159 -9.14 2.68 -7.89
CA ARG A 159 -9.22 1.35 -7.24
C ARG A 159 -9.91 1.41 -5.89
N LYS A 160 -9.58 2.42 -5.06
CA LYS A 160 -10.21 2.61 -3.76
C LYS A 160 -11.70 2.95 -3.91
N ALA A 161 -12.07 3.78 -4.88
CA ALA A 161 -13.45 4.12 -5.16
C ALA A 161 -14.24 2.91 -5.69
N GLU A 162 -13.63 2.09 -6.54
CA GLU A 162 -14.23 0.84 -7.02
C GLU A 162 -14.44 -0.16 -5.88
N SER A 163 -13.44 -0.37 -5.02
CA SER A 163 -13.55 -1.22 -3.83
C SER A 163 -14.60 -0.69 -2.84
N GLN A 164 -14.65 0.62 -2.61
CA GLN A 164 -15.67 1.23 -1.76
C GLN A 164 -17.07 1.07 -2.36
N LYS A 165 -17.21 1.19 -3.67
CA LYS A 165 -18.48 0.95 -4.36
C LYS A 165 -18.93 -0.50 -4.21
N GLU A 166 -18.02 -1.47 -4.41
CA GLU A 166 -18.32 -2.89 -4.20
C GLU A 166 -18.78 -3.15 -2.76
N ALA A 167 -18.05 -2.60 -1.77
CA ALA A 167 -18.41 -2.73 -0.36
C ALA A 167 -19.81 -2.16 -0.07
N GLN A 168 -20.14 -0.99 -0.63
CA GLN A 168 -21.47 -0.38 -0.47
C GLN A 168 -22.60 -1.22 -1.06
N GLU A 169 -22.38 -1.88 -2.21
CA GLU A 169 -23.35 -2.81 -2.78
C GLU A 169 -23.57 -4.03 -1.88
N VAL A 170 -22.51 -4.54 -1.26
CA VAL A 170 -22.59 -5.64 -0.29
C VAL A 170 -23.29 -5.22 1.00
N PHE A 171 -22.99 -4.03 1.51
CA PHE A 171 -23.65 -3.51 2.70
C PHE A 171 -25.15 -3.33 2.45
N ALA A 172 -25.56 -2.76 1.32
CA ALA A 172 -26.97 -2.62 0.97
C ALA A 172 -27.69 -3.98 0.82
N LEU A 173 -26.99 -5.01 0.34
CA LEU A 173 -27.53 -6.37 0.26
C LEU A 173 -27.85 -6.93 1.66
N LEU A 174 -26.90 -6.79 2.59
CA LEU A 174 -27.00 -7.36 3.93
C LEU A 174 -27.78 -6.49 4.92
N GLU A 175 -27.89 -5.19 4.70
CA GLU A 175 -28.50 -4.24 5.63
C GLU A 175 -29.88 -4.70 6.13
N GLY A 176 -30.07 -4.67 7.45
CA GLY A 176 -31.28 -5.10 8.14
C GLY A 176 -31.05 -6.25 9.12
N THR A 177 -32.16 -6.83 9.59
CA THR A 177 -32.17 -7.93 10.55
C THR A 177 -32.45 -9.25 9.83
N TRP A 178 -31.64 -10.26 10.11
CA TRP A 178 -31.81 -11.62 9.60
C TRP A 178 -31.99 -12.56 10.77
N ILE A 179 -33.03 -13.38 10.76
CA ILE A 179 -33.43 -14.21 11.91
C ILE A 179 -33.66 -15.65 11.48
N THR A 180 -33.27 -16.59 12.34
CA THR A 180 -33.57 -18.02 12.14
C THR A 180 -35.05 -18.31 12.34
N GLU A 181 -35.55 -19.40 11.76
CA GLU A 181 -36.97 -19.79 11.89
C GLU A 181 -37.41 -19.98 13.35
N ASP A 182 -36.52 -20.48 14.21
CA ASP A 182 -36.77 -20.65 15.64
C ASP A 182 -36.68 -19.35 16.46
N GLY A 183 -36.20 -18.26 15.84
CA GLY A 183 -36.01 -16.96 16.47
C GLY A 183 -34.90 -16.90 17.50
N LEU A 184 -34.06 -17.94 17.62
CA LEU A 184 -33.01 -18.03 18.64
C LEU A 184 -31.68 -17.44 18.19
N GLN A 185 -31.49 -17.20 16.90
CA GLN A 185 -30.29 -16.55 16.37
C GLN A 185 -30.67 -15.45 15.39
N LYS A 186 -29.88 -14.38 15.37
CA LYS A 186 -30.06 -13.31 14.40
C LYS A 186 -28.77 -12.58 14.07
N TYR A 187 -28.70 -12.08 12.84
CA TYR A 187 -27.76 -11.05 12.44
C TYR A 187 -28.45 -9.70 12.39
N GLU A 188 -27.72 -8.65 12.72
CA GLU A 188 -28.12 -7.26 12.53
C GLU A 188 -26.99 -6.52 11.84
N PHE A 189 -27.29 -6.01 10.65
CA PHE A 189 -26.35 -5.27 9.81
C PHE A 189 -26.84 -3.84 9.64
N VAL A 190 -26.04 -2.87 10.09
CA VAL A 190 -26.40 -1.45 10.08
C VAL A 190 -25.30 -0.66 9.40
N ALA A 191 -25.57 -0.15 8.20
CA ALA A 191 -24.63 0.71 7.49
C ALA A 191 -24.53 2.08 8.20
N ASN A 192 -23.32 2.64 8.30
CA ASN A 192 -23.15 3.99 8.83
C ASN A 192 -23.67 5.04 7.84
N GLU A 193 -24.27 6.12 8.36
CA GLU A 193 -24.81 7.22 7.55
C GLU A 193 -23.75 7.90 6.67
N ASP A 194 -22.51 7.96 7.14
CA ASP A 194 -21.36 8.54 6.43
C ASP A 194 -20.73 7.57 5.40
N LYS A 195 -21.26 6.35 5.27
CA LYS A 195 -20.77 5.28 4.40
C LYS A 195 -19.31 4.87 4.67
N SER A 196 -18.83 5.08 5.89
CA SER A 196 -17.51 4.64 6.35
C SER A 196 -17.42 3.12 6.53
N GLY A 197 -18.55 2.44 6.73
CA GLY A 197 -18.58 1.01 7.01
C GLY A 197 -19.96 0.53 7.45
N MET A 198 -19.99 -0.68 8.02
CA MET A 198 -21.20 -1.34 8.51
C MET A 198 -20.94 -1.99 9.88
N ASN A 199 -21.80 -1.71 10.85
CA ASN A 199 -21.83 -2.46 12.10
C ASN A 199 -22.49 -3.81 11.85
N CYS A 200 -21.78 -4.88 12.17
CA CYS A 200 -22.21 -6.25 11.93
C CYS A 200 -22.30 -6.98 13.25
N CYS A 201 -23.51 -7.33 13.69
CA CYS A 201 -23.76 -7.95 14.98
C CYS A 201 -24.36 -9.34 14.79
N THR A 202 -23.74 -10.34 15.40
CA THR A 202 -24.29 -11.70 15.52
C THR A 202 -24.83 -11.88 16.92
N MET A 203 -26.04 -12.40 17.05
CA MET A 203 -26.72 -12.57 18.34
C MET A 203 -27.33 -13.96 18.45
N TRP A 204 -27.24 -14.55 19.63
CA TRP A 204 -27.86 -15.83 19.95
C TRP A 204 -28.46 -15.81 21.35
N TRP A 205 -29.61 -16.48 21.48
CA TRP A 205 -30.32 -16.62 22.74
C TRP A 205 -29.73 -17.78 23.56
N ASN A 206 -29.35 -17.50 24.80
CA ASN A 206 -28.91 -18.55 25.71
C ASN A 206 -30.07 -18.98 26.62
N ASN A 207 -30.49 -20.24 26.46
CA ASN A 207 -31.58 -20.81 27.24
C ASN A 207 -31.26 -20.99 28.74
N GLU A 208 -29.99 -21.15 29.12
CA GLU A 208 -29.60 -21.34 30.52
C GLU A 208 -29.66 -20.03 31.30
N THR A 209 -29.16 -18.94 30.70
CA THR A 209 -29.12 -17.62 31.33
C THR A 209 -30.35 -16.78 31.04
N GLN A 210 -31.18 -17.17 30.06
CA GLN A 210 -32.35 -16.40 29.59
C GLN A 210 -31.96 -15.00 29.10
N GLU A 211 -30.82 -14.89 28.42
CA GLU A 211 -30.25 -13.63 27.95
C GLU A 211 -29.73 -13.77 26.51
N TRP A 212 -29.70 -12.64 25.81
CA TRP A 212 -29.04 -12.53 24.50
C TRP A 212 -27.55 -12.31 24.69
N TYR A 213 -26.75 -13.12 24.01
CA TYR A 213 -25.35 -12.85 23.79
C TYR A 213 -25.16 -12.23 22.40
N SER A 214 -24.14 -11.38 22.29
CA SER A 214 -23.78 -10.76 21.03
C SER A 214 -22.28 -10.74 20.81
N TRP A 215 -21.91 -10.78 19.54
CA TRP A 215 -20.57 -10.47 19.06
C TRP A 215 -20.69 -9.53 17.88
N SER A 216 -19.90 -8.46 17.88
CA SER A 216 -19.99 -7.41 16.86
C SER A 216 -18.63 -7.04 16.31
N ILE A 217 -18.59 -6.75 15.01
CA ILE A 217 -17.46 -6.12 14.34
C ILE A 217 -17.91 -4.85 13.63
N PHE A 218 -16.96 -3.96 13.37
CA PHE A 218 -17.15 -2.86 12.44
C PHE A 218 -16.45 -3.23 11.12
N ALA A 219 -17.23 -3.39 10.05
CA ALA A 219 -16.72 -3.74 8.74
C ALA A 219 -16.43 -2.47 7.92
N GLU A 220 -15.16 -2.21 7.61
CA GLU A 220 -14.75 -1.05 6.80
C GLU A 220 -14.87 -1.29 5.30
N SER A 221 -14.79 -2.56 4.88
CA SER A 221 -14.92 -2.97 3.49
C SER A 221 -15.56 -4.36 3.40
N ALA A 222 -15.99 -4.71 2.19
CA ALA A 222 -16.56 -6.01 1.93
C ALA A 222 -16.34 -6.40 0.47
N PHE A 223 -16.21 -7.70 0.22
CA PHE A 223 -16.07 -8.24 -1.13
C PHE A 223 -16.76 -9.58 -1.28
N ARG A 224 -17.14 -9.89 -2.51
CA ARG A 224 -17.84 -11.12 -2.88
C ARG A 224 -16.86 -12.08 -3.51
N THR A 225 -16.89 -13.34 -3.08
CA THR A 225 -16.20 -14.43 -3.77
C THR A 225 -17.16 -15.58 -4.05
N LYS A 226 -16.93 -16.28 -5.17
CA LYS A 226 -17.69 -17.50 -5.47
C LYS A 226 -17.33 -18.57 -4.43
N SER A 227 -18.34 -19.17 -3.82
CA SER A 227 -18.11 -20.29 -2.91
C SER A 227 -17.66 -21.50 -3.71
N PHE A 228 -16.41 -21.95 -3.52
CA PHE A 228 -15.90 -23.18 -4.11
C PHE A 228 -15.82 -24.34 -3.10
N ASP A 229 -16.17 -24.09 -1.83
CA ASP A 229 -15.89 -25.00 -0.71
C ASP A 229 -17.13 -25.80 -0.30
N PHE A 230 -17.78 -26.45 -1.27
CA PHE A 230 -18.85 -27.40 -0.99
C PHE A 230 -18.30 -28.82 -1.10
N VAL A 231 -18.14 -29.52 0.03
CA VAL A 231 -17.97 -30.97 0.05
C VAL A 231 -19.32 -31.57 -0.34
N CYS A 232 -19.46 -31.93 -1.62
CA CYS A 232 -20.62 -32.67 -2.10
C CYS A 232 -20.53 -34.15 -1.65
N ASP A 233 -21.64 -34.69 -1.16
CA ASP A 233 -21.81 -36.15 -1.04
C ASP A 233 -21.56 -36.82 -2.41
N ALA A 234 -21.03 -38.04 -2.39
CA ALA A 234 -20.40 -38.75 -3.52
C ALA A 234 -21.28 -39.01 -4.77
N ASP A 235 -22.52 -38.52 -4.81
CA ASP A 235 -23.51 -38.78 -5.87
C ASP A 235 -23.91 -37.54 -6.70
N CYS A 236 -23.27 -36.37 -6.50
CA CYS A 236 -23.62 -35.15 -7.24
C CYS A 236 -23.04 -35.13 -8.67
N VAL A 237 -23.89 -34.90 -9.68
CA VAL A 237 -23.50 -34.73 -11.09
C VAL A 237 -22.82 -33.36 -11.26
N TYR A 238 -21.66 -33.32 -11.91
CA TYR A 238 -20.77 -32.14 -12.03
C TYR A 238 -21.48 -30.84 -12.52
N ASP A 239 -22.51 -30.97 -13.36
CA ASP A 239 -23.26 -29.83 -13.90
C ASP A 239 -24.22 -29.20 -12.86
N GLU A 240 -24.85 -30.00 -11.98
CA GLU A 240 -25.73 -29.49 -10.91
C GLU A 240 -24.92 -28.80 -9.79
N ILE A 241 -23.69 -29.25 -9.55
CA ILE A 241 -22.75 -28.60 -8.61
C ILE A 241 -22.37 -27.22 -9.14
N THR A 242 -22.14 -27.10 -10.45
CA THR A 242 -21.74 -25.83 -11.08
C THR A 242 -22.87 -24.81 -11.01
N GLU A 243 -24.11 -25.21 -11.30
CA GLU A 243 -25.27 -24.31 -11.25
C GLU A 243 -25.65 -23.87 -9.81
N LYS A 244 -25.49 -24.77 -8.81
CA LYS A 244 -25.67 -24.41 -7.40
C LYS A 244 -24.53 -23.55 -6.84
N ALA A 245 -23.29 -23.78 -7.25
CA ALA A 245 -22.13 -22.99 -6.82
C ALA A 245 -22.14 -21.56 -7.38
N GLU A 246 -22.79 -21.32 -8.52
CA GLU A 246 -22.96 -19.96 -9.07
C GLU A 246 -23.89 -19.07 -8.24
N LYS A 247 -24.80 -19.66 -7.45
CA LYS A 247 -25.84 -18.95 -6.70
C LYS A 247 -25.45 -18.64 -5.25
N LEU A 248 -24.47 -19.38 -4.73
CA LEU A 248 -23.93 -19.20 -3.38
C LEU A 248 -22.72 -18.26 -3.41
N ILE A 249 -22.88 -17.12 -2.74
CA ILE A 249 -21.89 -16.07 -2.67
C ILE A 249 -21.30 -16.09 -1.26
N THR A 250 -19.99 -16.27 -1.15
CA THR A 250 -19.31 -15.99 0.11
C THR A 250 -19.01 -14.50 0.17
N ILE A 251 -19.57 -13.84 1.17
CA ILE A 251 -19.33 -12.43 1.47
C ILE A 251 -18.33 -12.38 2.62
N ILE A 252 -17.26 -11.62 2.44
CA ILE A 252 -16.27 -11.35 3.48
C ILE A 252 -16.42 -9.89 3.89
N LEU A 253 -16.69 -9.67 5.18
CA LEU A 253 -16.79 -8.37 5.83
C LEU A 253 -15.50 -8.13 6.60
N VAL A 254 -14.67 -7.21 6.09
CA VAL A 254 -13.32 -6.98 6.60
C VAL A 254 -13.39 -6.09 7.84
N ASN A 255 -12.86 -6.60 8.95
CA ASN A 255 -12.90 -5.91 10.22
C ASN A 255 -11.94 -4.71 10.21
N SER A 256 -12.38 -3.57 10.73
CA SER A 256 -11.51 -2.40 10.94
C SER A 256 -10.42 -2.66 11.98
N ASP A 257 -10.67 -3.57 12.93
CA ASP A 257 -9.61 -4.11 13.78
C ASP A 257 -8.88 -5.22 13.02
N HIS A 258 -7.79 -4.87 12.35
CA HIS A 258 -6.98 -5.80 11.57
C HIS A 258 -6.28 -6.90 12.39
N THR A 259 -6.36 -6.84 13.73
CA THR A 259 -5.86 -7.91 14.61
C THR A 259 -6.93 -8.96 14.92
N ALA A 260 -8.20 -8.64 14.64
CA ALA A 260 -9.35 -9.50 14.86
C ALA A 260 -9.80 -10.18 13.55
N ALA A 261 -10.58 -11.25 13.69
CA ALA A 261 -11.07 -12.00 12.53
C ALA A 261 -12.16 -11.21 11.76
N ASP A 262 -12.14 -11.36 10.44
CA ASP A 262 -13.22 -10.94 9.55
C ASP A 262 -14.48 -11.78 9.75
N MET A 263 -15.64 -11.23 9.41
CA MET A 263 -16.90 -11.97 9.38
C MET A 263 -17.14 -12.54 7.98
N ARG A 264 -17.48 -13.83 7.90
CA ARG A 264 -17.79 -14.52 6.65
C ARG A 264 -19.25 -14.93 6.64
N ILE A 265 -19.96 -14.55 5.59
CA ILE A 265 -21.39 -14.80 5.41
C ILE A 265 -21.57 -15.61 4.13
N LEU A 266 -22.24 -16.75 4.20
CA LEU A 266 -22.66 -17.47 3.01
C LEU A 266 -24.06 -17.02 2.62
N TYR A 267 -24.18 -16.29 1.53
CA TYR A 267 -25.42 -15.72 1.04
C TYR A 267 -25.95 -16.52 -0.15
N ASP A 268 -27.20 -16.96 -0.09
CA ASP A 268 -27.91 -17.57 -1.20
C ASP A 268 -28.72 -16.51 -1.94
N SER A 269 -28.29 -16.23 -3.18
CA SER A 269 -28.89 -15.21 -4.02
C SER A 269 -30.24 -15.59 -4.63
N GLU A 270 -30.59 -16.88 -4.70
CA GLU A 270 -31.86 -17.37 -5.25
C GLU A 270 -32.96 -17.30 -4.19
N GLU A 271 -32.66 -17.77 -3.00
CA GLU A 271 -33.60 -17.81 -1.87
C GLU A 271 -33.60 -16.49 -1.06
N ASN A 272 -32.61 -15.61 -1.28
CA ASN A 272 -32.38 -14.39 -0.51
C ASN A 272 -32.32 -14.69 1.00
N VAL A 273 -31.45 -15.64 1.35
CA VAL A 273 -31.21 -16.08 2.74
C VAL A 273 -29.72 -16.12 3.04
N ILE A 274 -29.38 -16.00 4.32
CA ILE A 274 -28.03 -16.32 4.80
C ILE A 274 -28.04 -17.77 5.28
N LYS A 275 -27.04 -18.53 4.86
CA LYS A 275 -26.81 -19.92 5.28
C LYS A 275 -25.60 -19.97 6.22
N ASP A 276 -25.74 -20.72 7.29
CA ASP A 276 -24.66 -21.13 8.17
C ASP A 276 -24.73 -22.66 8.31
N THR A 277 -23.70 -23.26 8.91
CA THR A 277 -23.49 -24.72 9.02
C THR A 277 -24.76 -25.46 9.45
N ASP A 278 -25.51 -24.90 10.41
CA ASP A 278 -26.70 -25.53 10.99
C ASP A 278 -27.95 -24.63 10.95
N ALA A 279 -27.90 -23.47 10.29
CA ALA A 279 -28.95 -22.46 10.36
C ALA A 279 -29.21 -21.73 9.04
N ILE A 280 -30.47 -21.37 8.82
CA ILE A 280 -30.89 -20.50 7.71
C ILE A 280 -31.53 -19.25 8.32
N TYR A 281 -31.07 -18.08 7.89
CA TYR A 281 -31.56 -16.80 8.36
C TYR A 281 -32.34 -16.12 7.25
N HIS A 282 -33.52 -15.64 7.62
CA HIS A 282 -34.43 -14.93 6.74
C HIS A 282 -34.42 -13.45 7.08
N LYS A 283 -34.41 -12.60 6.05
CA LYS A 283 -34.53 -11.15 6.22
C LYS A 283 -35.92 -10.80 6.76
N GLN A 284 -35.99 -9.95 7.78
CA GLN A 284 -37.24 -9.40 8.33
C GLN A 284 -37.81 -8.26 7.47
#